data_AF-A0A1G1HRW2-F1
#
_entry.id   AF-A0A1G1HRW2-F1
#
_cell.length_a   1.000
_cell.length_b   1.000
_cell.length_c   1.000
_cell.angle_alpha   90.00
_cell.angle_beta   90.00
_cell.angle_gamma   90.00
#
_symmetry.space_group_name_H-M   'P 1'
#
loop_
_entity.id
_entity.type
_entity.pdbx_description
1 polymer ?
#
loop_
_entity_poly.entity_id
_entity_poly.type
_entity_poly.pdbx_seq_one_letter_code
_entity_poly.pdbx_strand_id
1 'polypeptide(L)' 'MIERIKVFLAEVRTEIRKVVFPGRSEVQGATWVVIVVVLVVSAYLWVVDLGLVWSVSRLFR' A
#
# COMPACT_ATOMS: atom_id res chain seq x y z
N MET A 1 -33.33 -6.50 -19.34
CA MET A 1 -32.33 -6.43 -18.25
C MET A 1 -30.89 -6.54 -18.78
N ILE A 2 -30.56 -7.64 -19.48
CA ILE A 2 -29.21 -7.91 -20.02
C ILE A 2 -28.71 -6.81 -20.96
N GLU A 3 -29.59 -6.24 -21.79
CA GLU A 3 -29.24 -5.18 -22.73
C GLU A 3 -28.85 -3.86 -22.04
N ARG A 4 -29.55 -3.50 -20.95
CA ARG A 4 -29.19 -2.33 -20.13
C ARG A 4 -27.82 -2.50 -19.47
N ILE A 5 -27.48 -3.71 -19.03
CA ILE A 5 -26.16 -4.03 -18.45
C ILE A 5 -25.06 -3.91 -19.50
N LYS A 6 -25.28 -4.38 -20.73
CA LYS A 6 -24.31 -4.24 -21.83
C LYS A 6 -24.04 -2.78 -22.17
N VAL A 7 -25.08 -1.96 -22.24
CA VAL A 7 -24.97 -0.51 -22.48
C VAL A 7 -24.19 0.15 -21.34
N PHE A 8 -24.54 -0.14 -20.09
CA PHE A 8 -23.84 0.39 -18.92
C PHE A 8 -22.33 0.03 -18.90
N LEU A 9 -21.96 -1.21 -19.22
CA LEU A 9 -20.55 -1.61 -19.31
C LEU A 9 -19.80 -0.89 -20.44
N ALA A 10 -20.47 -0.58 -21.55
CA ALA A 10 -19.89 0.19 -22.64
C ALA A 10 -19.65 1.66 -22.24
N GLU A 11 -20.59 2.26 -21.50
CA GLU A 11 -20.45 3.61 -20.94
C GLU A 11 -19.31 3.67 -19.91
N VAL A 12 -19.24 2.72 -18.97
CA VAL A 12 -18.16 2.62 -17.97
C VAL A 12 -16.79 2.48 -18.65
N ARG A 13 -16.67 1.63 -19.68
CA ARG A 13 -15.43 1.51 -20.45
C ARG A 13 -15.01 2.83 -21.09
N THR A 14 -15.98 3.63 -21.54
CA THR A 14 -15.74 4.92 -22.16
C THR A 14 -15.27 5.95 -21.13
N GLU A 15 -15.85 5.96 -19.94
CA GLU A 15 -15.41 6.84 -18.83
C GLU A 15 -14.04 6.45 -18.27
N ILE A 16 -13.74 5.16 -18.13
CA ILE A 16 -12.43 4.68 -17.69
C ILE A 16 -11.31 5.17 -18.63
N ARG A 17 -11.59 5.33 -19.93
CA ARG A 17 -10.62 5.87 -20.88
C ARG A 17 -10.35 7.37 -20.72
N LYS A 18 -11.24 8.11 -20.06
CA LYS A 18 -11.04 9.53 -19.74
C LYS A 18 -10.20 9.73 -18.48
N VAL A 19 -9.96 8.66 -17.71
CA VAL A 19 -9.13 8.71 -16.51
C VAL A 19 -7.66 8.84 -16.92
N VAL A 20 -6.99 9.85 -16.38
CA VAL A 20 -5.54 10.02 -16.52
C VAL A 20 -4.87 9.09 -15.51
N PHE A 21 -4.40 7.93 -15.99
CA PHE A 21 -3.63 7.03 -15.16
C PHE A 21 -2.19 7.52 -15.00
N PRO A 22 -1.58 7.30 -13.82
CA PRO A 22 -0.19 7.68 -13.58
C PRO A 22 0.75 6.95 -14.53
N GLY A 23 1.86 7.61 -14.86
CA GLY A 23 2.91 7.01 -15.68
C GLY A 23 3.59 5.84 -14.96
N ARG A 24 4.21 4.92 -15.72
CA ARG A 24 4.93 3.77 -15.13
C ARG A 24 6.06 4.21 -14.18
N SER A 25 6.74 5.30 -14.49
CA SER A 25 7.80 5.89 -13.65
C SER A 25 7.26 6.42 -12.32
N GLU A 26 6.09 7.04 -12.32
CA GLU A 26 5.45 7.56 -11.11
C GLU A 26 5.01 6.42 -10.18
N VAL A 27 4.42 5.37 -10.74
CA VAL A 27 4.04 4.16 -9.99
C VAL A 27 5.27 3.47 -9.39
N GLN A 28 6.36 3.36 -10.15
CA GLN A 28 7.62 2.82 -9.66
C GLN A 28 8.22 3.68 -8.53
N GLY A 29 8.18 5.01 -8.69
CA GLY A 29 8.63 5.95 -7.65
C GLY A 29 7.83 5.78 -6.36
N ALA A 30 6.51 5.79 -6.44
CA ALA A 30 5.63 5.58 -5.28
C ALA A 30 5.87 4.22 -4.61
N THR A 31 6.08 3.16 -5.40
CA THR A 31 6.36 1.81 -4.87
C THR A 31 7.70 1.78 -4.12
N TRP A 32 8.74 2.39 -4.67
CA TRP A 32 10.04 2.48 -4.01
C TRP A 32 9.99 3.24 -2.69
N VAL A 33 9.26 4.36 -2.66
CA VAL A 33 9.05 5.12 -1.41
C VAL A 33 8.41 4.24 -0.36
N VAL A 34 7.34 3.50 -0.69
CA VAL A 34 6.66 2.61 0.25
C VAL A 34 7.61 1.52 0.76
N ILE A 35 8.39 0.89 -0.12
CA ILE A 35 9.37 -0.14 0.28
C ILE A 35 10.36 0.41 1.30
N VAL A 36 10.95 1.59 1.03
CA VAL A 36 11.93 2.20 1.93
C VAL A 36 11.29 2.53 3.28
N VAL A 37 10.10 3.12 3.28
CA VAL A 37 9.38 3.47 4.52
C VAL A 37 9.08 2.22 5.34
N VAL A 38 8.58 1.14 4.72
CA VAL A 38 8.28 -0.12 5.42
C VAL A 38 9.54 -0.73 6.02
N LEU A 39 10.65 -0.74 5.29
CA LEU A 39 11.93 -1.25 5.81
C LEU A 39 12.38 -0.48 7.05
N VAL A 40 12.34 0.86 7.00
CA VAL A 40 12.72 1.71 8.13
C VAL A 40 11.81 1.48 9.34
N VAL A 41 10.50 1.46 9.13
CA VAL A 41 9.52 1.24 10.21
C VAL A 41 9.68 -0.16 10.82
N SER A 42 9.87 -1.19 10.01
CA SER A 42 10.08 -2.56 10.50
C SER A 42 11.36 -2.68 11.32
N ALA A 43 12.45 -2.04 10.89
CA ALA A 43 13.71 -2.03 11.62
C ALA A 43 13.58 -1.29 12.97
N TYR A 44 12.87 -0.16 12.98
CA TYR A 44 12.56 0.57 14.21
C TYR A 44 11.75 -0.28 15.19
N LEU A 45 10.66 -0.90 14.73
CA LEU A 45 9.83 -1.75 15.58
C LEU A 45 10.63 -2.92 16.13
N TRP A 46 11.45 -3.58 15.31
CA TRP A 46 12.33 -4.67 15.76
C TRP A 46 13.25 -4.24 16.92
N VAL A 47 13.86 -3.05 16.84
CA VAL A 47 14.70 -2.52 17.93
C VAL A 47 13.87 -2.25 19.19
N VAL A 48 12.68 -1.67 19.04
CA VAL A 48 11.78 -1.38 20.17
C VAL A 48 11.33 -2.67 20.84
N ASP A 49 10.95 -3.69 20.08
CA ASP A 49 10.52 -4.99 20.60
C ASP A 49 11.64 -5.67 21.40
N LEU A 50 12.88 -5.62 20.89
CA LEU A 50 14.05 -6.13 21.63
C LEU A 50 14.27 -5.38 22.94
N GLY A 51 14.16 -4.04 22.92
CA GLY A 51 14.30 -3.20 24.10
C GLY A 51 13.20 -3.46 25.14
N LEU A 52 11.97 -3.64 24.70
CA LEU A 52 10.83 -3.97 25.55
C LEU A 52 10.98 -5.36 26.17
N VAL A 53 11.32 -6.38 25.39
CA VAL A 53 11.53 -7.75 25.89
C VAL A 53 12.64 -7.76 26.95
N TRP A 54 13.75 -7.07 26.70
CA TRP A 54 14.83 -6.95 27.67
C TRP A 54 14.37 -6.27 28.96
N SER A 55 13.68 -5.14 28.86
CA SER A 55 13.21 -4.36 30.01
C SER A 55 12.19 -5.12 30.85
N VAL A 56 11.22 -5.77 30.21
CA VAL A 56 10.19 -6.57 30.88
C VAL A 56 10.81 -7.79 31.55
N SER A 57 11.76 -8.48 30.89
CA SER A 57 12.44 -9.64 31.48
C SER A 57 13.25 -9.29 32.73
N ARG A 58 13.75 -8.06 32.83
CA ARG A 58 14.48 -7.56 34.00
C ARG A 58 13.55 -7.21 35.16
N LEU A 59 12.32 -6.78 34.86
CA LEU A 59 11.33 -6.37 35.84
C LEU A 59 10.59 -7.56 36.49
N PHE A 60 10.34 -8.62 35.71
CA PHE A 60 9.65 -9.85 36.16
C PHE A 60 10.58 -10.94 36.72
N ARG A 61 11.88 -10.65 36.86
CA ARG A 61 12.87 -11.53 37.50
C ARG A 61 13.36 -10.93 38.82
#